data_AF-A0A929X2Q3-F1
#
_entry.id   AF-A0A929X2Q3-F1
#
_cell.length_a   1.000
_cell.length_b   1.000
_cell.length_c   1.000
_cell.angle_alpha   90.00
_cell.angle_beta   90.00
_cell.angle_gamma   90.00
#
_symmetry.space_group_name_H-M   'P 1'
#
loop_
_entity.id
_entity.type
_entity.pdbx_description
1 polymer ?
#
loop_
_entity_poly.entity_id
_entity_poly.type
_entity_poly.pdbx_seq_one_letter_code
_entity_poly.pdbx_strand_id
1 'polypeptide(L)'
;MLNNKIKIIIMIILVTITIFGIGNKVYAETSVSSIFSGGREFIEQGKSNSGIDTTAIAKDLGGIGQVFLVIGIGTAVGVGMYLGFKYMTSGADEKAKVKERLIYYAVAIVLLVSAVGVTKIIVSIGDSI
;
A
#
# COMPACT_ATOMS: atom_id res chain seq x y z
N MET A 1 -36.79 -5.19 -5.63
CA MET A 1 -35.47 -4.90 -6.24
C MET A 1 -35.10 -3.47 -5.94
N LEU A 2 -33.98 -3.20 -5.27
CA LEU A 2 -33.60 -1.85 -4.83
C LEU A 2 -33.26 -0.95 -6.04
N ASN A 3 -33.72 0.30 -6.03
CA ASN A 3 -33.47 1.26 -7.12
C ASN A 3 -31.96 1.48 -7.33
N ASN A 4 -31.50 1.59 -8.57
CA ASN A 4 -30.08 1.70 -8.91
C ASN A 4 -29.39 2.88 -8.21
N LYS A 5 -30.09 4.00 -8.03
CA LYS A 5 -29.56 5.17 -7.30
C LYS A 5 -29.35 4.89 -5.80
N ILE A 6 -30.25 4.10 -5.19
CA ILE A 6 -30.17 3.73 -3.78
C ILE A 6 -29.03 2.74 -3.53
N LYS A 7 -28.79 1.82 -4.46
CA LYS A 7 -27.62 0.90 -4.40
C LYS A 7 -26.28 1.65 -4.44
N ILE A 8 -26.18 2.69 -5.28
CA ILE A 8 -24.97 3.53 -5.38
C ILE A 8 -24.69 4.26 -4.07
N ILE A 9 -25.72 4.83 -3.44
CA ILE A 9 -25.59 5.54 -2.16
C ILE A 9 -25.11 4.59 -1.06
N ILE A 10 -25.69 3.39 -0.97
CA ILE A 10 -25.27 2.37 0.02
C ILE A 10 -23.81 1.96 -0.19
N MET A 11 -23.37 1.83 -1.44
CA MET A 11 -21.98 1.47 -1.76
C MET A 11 -20.99 2.57 -1.35
N ILE A 12 -21.32 3.84 -1.60
CA ILE A 12 -20.48 4.99 -1.19
C ILE A 12 -20.35 5.05 0.35
N ILE A 13 -21.46 4.83 1.06
CA ILE A 13 -21.47 4.80 2.52
C ILE A 13 -20.57 3.68 3.06
N LEU A 14 -20.66 2.47 2.49
CA LEU A 14 -19.81 1.33 2.86
C LEU A 14 -18.31 1.61 2.64
N VAL A 15 -17.96 2.21 1.51
CA VAL A 15 -16.57 2.59 1.18
C VAL A 15 -16.04 3.62 2.18
N THR A 16 -16.85 4.61 2.54
CA THR A 16 -16.46 5.68 3.46
C THR A 16 -16.20 5.11 4.86
N ILE A 17 -17.05 4.20 5.33
CA ILE A 17 -16.88 3.50 6.61
C ILE A 17 -15.59 2.67 6.63
N THR A 18 -15.26 1.97 5.54
CA THR A 18 -14.01 1.20 5.45
C THR A 18 -12.76 2.08 5.42
N ILE A 19 -12.81 3.27 4.81
CA ILE A 19 -11.66 4.19 4.76
C ILE A 19 -11.38 4.81 6.14
N PHE A 20 -12.42 5.19 6.88
CA PHE A 20 -12.27 5.77 8.22
C PHE A 20 -12.01 4.73 9.33
N GLY A 21 -12.39 3.46 9.13
CA GLY A 21 -12.19 2.39 10.11
C GLY A 21 -10.80 1.77 10.12
N ILE A 22 -9.97 2.01 9.10
CA ILE A 22 -8.58 1.53 9.08
C ILE A 22 -7.74 2.51 9.90
N GLY A 23 -7.25 2.06 11.06
CA GLY A 23 -6.34 2.86 11.89
C GLY A 23 -5.11 3.28 11.08
N ASN A 24 -4.98 4.58 10.81
CA ASN A 24 -3.83 5.13 10.10
C ASN A 24 -2.56 4.90 10.93
N LYS A 25 -1.65 4.05 10.45
CA LYS A 25 -0.32 3.93 11.02
C LYS A 25 0.56 5.03 10.44
N VAL A 26 0.85 6.06 11.24
CA VAL A 26 1.83 7.08 10.91
C VAL A 26 3.21 6.55 11.29
N TYR A 27 4.08 6.37 10.30
CA TYR A 27 5.47 5.91 10.49
C TYR A 27 6.46 7.04 10.73
N ALA A 28 5.98 8.30 10.73
CA ALA A 28 6.77 9.45 11.10
C ALA A 28 6.82 9.60 12.62
N GLU A 29 7.98 10.03 13.13
CA GLU A 29 8.14 10.41 14.52
C GLU A 29 7.20 11.56 14.89
N THR A 30 6.39 11.35 15.92
CA THR A 30 5.26 12.24 16.25
C THR A 30 5.69 13.50 16.99
N SER A 31 6.89 13.54 17.58
CA SER A 31 7.34 14.69 18.38
C SER A 31 8.60 15.35 17.83
N VAL A 32 8.64 16.68 17.94
CA VAL A 32 9.82 17.48 17.58
C VAL A 32 11.06 17.02 18.37
N SER A 33 10.88 16.60 19.63
CA SER A 33 11.96 16.06 20.46
C SER A 33 12.58 14.78 19.89
N SER A 34 11.77 13.91 19.30
CA SER A 34 12.22 12.64 18.72
C SER A 34 13.05 12.86 17.46
N ILE A 35 12.63 13.82 16.61
CA ILE A 35 13.40 14.28 15.45
C ILE A 35 14.78 14.86 15.85
N PHE A 36 14.83 15.70 16.89
CA PHE A 36 16.10 16.23 17.39
C PHE A 36 16.97 15.15 18.05
N SER A 37 16.36 14.14 18.66
CA SER A 37 17.06 12.99 19.23
C SER A 37 17.70 12.15 18.12
N GLY A 38 16.95 11.82 17.06
CA GLY A 38 17.48 11.08 15.91
C GLY A 38 18.63 11.83 15.21
N GLY A 39 18.55 13.16 15.12
CA GLY A 39 19.65 13.97 14.60
C GLY A 39 20.93 13.94 15.45
N ARG A 40 20.79 13.83 16.78
CA ARG A 40 21.93 13.67 17.70
C ARG A 40 22.55 12.28 17.58
N GLU A 41 21.73 11.24 17.53
CA GLU A 41 22.19 9.86 17.29
C GLU A 41 22.96 9.74 15.97
N PHE A 42 22.49 10.38 14.90
CA PHE A 42 23.19 10.38 13.61
C PHE A 42 24.60 10.99 13.70
N ILE A 43 24.74 12.14 14.38
CA ILE A 43 26.06 12.77 14.57
C ILE A 43 26.97 11.91 15.46
N GLU A 44 26.41 11.23 16.45
CA GLU A 44 27.16 10.35 17.36
C GLU A 44 27.61 9.05 16.69
N GLN A 45 26.75 8.46 15.84
CA GLN A 45 27.10 7.34 14.95
C GLN A 45 28.20 7.73 13.95
N GLY A 46 28.11 8.93 13.35
CA GLY A 46 29.13 9.44 12.45
C GLY A 46 30.49 9.69 13.12
N LYS A 47 30.51 9.98 14.42
CA LYS A 47 31.75 10.15 15.20
C LYS A 47 32.39 8.83 15.63
N SER A 48 31.61 7.77 15.78
CA SER A 48 32.08 6.47 16.27
C SER A 48 32.73 5.61 15.18
N ASN A 49 32.81 6.08 13.93
CA ASN A 49 33.33 5.34 12.77
C ASN A 49 32.70 3.94 12.62
N SER A 50 31.48 3.80 13.13
CA SER A 50 30.68 2.59 13.05
C SER A 50 30.39 2.32 11.57
N GLY A 51 30.74 1.11 11.10
CA GLY A 51 30.50 0.71 9.72
C GLY A 51 29.01 0.80 9.34
N ILE A 52 28.71 0.57 8.06
CA ILE A 52 27.33 0.59 7.57
C ILE A 52 26.50 -0.46 8.33
N ASP A 53 25.50 -0.01 9.09
CA ASP A 53 24.52 -0.87 9.77
C ASP A 53 23.47 -1.34 8.75
N THR A 54 23.71 -2.50 8.15
CA THR A 54 22.82 -3.15 7.18
C THR A 54 21.46 -3.49 7.78
N THR A 55 21.38 -3.76 9.09
CA THR A 55 20.12 -4.06 9.80
C THR A 55 19.25 -2.81 9.96
N ALA A 56 19.85 -1.64 10.22
CA ALA A 56 19.13 -0.37 10.21
C ALA A 56 18.56 -0.05 8.82
N ILE A 57 19.34 -0.28 7.76
CA ILE A 57 18.89 -0.08 6.37
C ILE A 57 17.75 -1.03 6.02
N ALA A 58 17.84 -2.30 6.42
CA ALA A 58 16.80 -3.30 6.24
C ALA A 58 15.47 -2.87 6.87
N LYS A 59 15.52 -2.32 8.08
CA LYS A 59 14.36 -1.84 8.83
C LYS A 59 13.69 -0.65 8.15
N ASP A 60 14.47 0.33 7.70
CA ASP A 60 13.95 1.52 7.01
C ASP A 60 13.35 1.18 5.65
N LEU A 61 14.01 0.29 4.89
CA LEU A 61 13.50 -0.18 3.60
C LEU A 61 12.21 -1.01 3.78
N GLY A 62 12.13 -1.79 4.86
CA GLY A 62 10.91 -2.49 5.27
C GLY A 62 9.75 -1.55 5.59
N GLY A 63 10.03 -0.47 6.32
CA GLY A 63 9.05 0.58 6.66
C GLY A 63 8.49 1.27 5.41
N ILE A 64 9.37 1.71 4.50
CA ILE A 64 8.97 2.32 3.22
C ILE A 64 8.18 1.34 2.36
N GLY A 65 8.65 0.09 2.24
CA GLY A 65 7.96 -0.95 1.48
C GLY A 65 6.55 -1.21 1.99
N GLN A 66 6.34 -1.15 3.30
CA GLN A 66 5.02 -1.33 3.92
C GLN A 66 4.06 -0.17 3.61
N VAL A 67 4.54 1.08 3.55
CA VAL A 67 3.72 2.25 3.16
C VAL A 67 3.26 2.14 1.71
N PHE A 68 4.17 1.84 0.79
CA PHE A 68 3.83 1.65 -0.62
C PHE A 68 2.81 0.52 -0.82
N LEU A 69 2.95 -0.56 -0.05
CA LEU A 69 1.99 -1.65 -0.04
C LEU A 69 0.59 -1.23 0.38
N VAL A 70 0.48 -0.47 1.47
CA VAL A 70 -0.82 -0.01 1.98
C VAL A 70 -1.52 0.85 0.93
N ILE A 71 -0.79 1.78 0.30
CA ILE A 71 -1.33 2.64 -0.77
C ILE A 71 -1.72 1.79 -2.00
N GLY A 72 -0.88 0.84 -2.38
CA GLY A 72 -1.13 -0.05 -3.51
C GLY A 72 -2.36 -0.94 -3.31
N ILE A 73 -2.50 -1.55 -2.13
CA ILE A 73 -3.68 -2.35 -1.76
C ILE A 73 -4.93 -1.46 -1.70
N GLY A 74 -4.83 -0.27 -1.10
CA GLY A 74 -5.96 0.68 -1.06
C GLY A 74 -6.45 1.06 -2.46
N THR A 75 -5.51 1.33 -3.38
CA THR A 75 -5.82 1.63 -4.79
C THR A 75 -6.43 0.42 -5.50
N ALA A 76 -5.89 -0.78 -5.28
CA ALA A 76 -6.41 -2.01 -5.85
C ALA A 76 -7.87 -2.21 -5.42
N VAL A 77 -8.18 -2.12 -4.13
CA VAL A 77 -9.54 -2.26 -3.61
C VAL A 77 -10.49 -1.24 -4.26
N GLY A 78 -10.08 0.02 -4.38
CA GLY A 78 -10.90 1.06 -5.02
C GLY A 78 -11.20 0.76 -6.49
N VAL A 79 -10.18 0.39 -7.26
CA VAL A 79 -10.31 0.05 -8.69
C VAL A 79 -11.13 -1.24 -8.87
N GLY A 80 -10.89 -2.27 -8.06
CA GLY A 80 -11.65 -3.52 -8.07
C GLY A 80 -13.14 -3.31 -7.82
N MET A 81 -13.49 -2.44 -6.86
CA MET A 81 -14.88 -2.04 -6.63
C MET A 81 -15.49 -1.31 -7.82
N TYR A 82 -14.76 -0.37 -8.42
CA TYR A 82 -15.21 0.35 -9.61
C TYR A 82 -15.48 -0.61 -10.79
N LEU A 83 -14.57 -1.55 -11.07
CA LEU A 83 -14.76 -2.55 -12.12
C LEU A 83 -15.92 -3.49 -11.81
N GLY A 84 -16.04 -3.97 -10.56
CA GLY A 84 -17.13 -4.85 -10.14
C GLY A 84 -18.50 -4.18 -10.28
N PHE A 85 -18.61 -2.93 -9.85
CA PHE A 85 -19.84 -2.15 -10.01
C PHE A 85 -20.17 -1.90 -11.48
N LYS A 86 -19.16 -1.50 -12.27
CA LYS A 86 -19.33 -1.29 -13.71
C LYS A 86 -19.80 -2.58 -14.37
N TYR A 87 -19.20 -3.73 -14.07
CA TYR A 87 -19.63 -5.03 -14.59
C TYR A 87 -21.10 -5.34 -14.28
N MET A 88 -21.55 -5.03 -13.06
CA MET A 88 -22.91 -5.33 -12.61
C MET A 88 -23.97 -4.45 -13.27
N THR A 89 -23.61 -3.22 -13.65
CA THR A 89 -24.51 -2.22 -14.27
C THR A 89 -24.40 -2.11 -15.80
N SER A 90 -23.32 -2.66 -16.38
CA SER A 90 -23.03 -2.64 -17.81
C SER A 90 -24.00 -3.49 -18.64
N GLY A 91 -24.29 -3.05 -19.87
CA GLY A 91 -24.91 -3.88 -20.92
C GLY A 91 -23.98 -4.97 -21.45
N ALA A 92 -24.46 -5.85 -22.34
CA ALA A 92 -23.72 -7.02 -22.82
C ALA A 92 -22.33 -6.67 -23.41
N ASP A 93 -22.25 -5.61 -24.22
CA ASP A 93 -20.98 -5.16 -24.83
C ASP A 93 -19.99 -4.59 -23.81
N GLU A 94 -20.48 -3.85 -22.83
CA GLU A 94 -19.62 -3.26 -21.81
C GLU A 94 -19.11 -4.30 -20.80
N LYS A 95 -19.89 -5.35 -20.52
CA LYS A 95 -19.44 -6.48 -19.69
C LYS A 95 -18.22 -7.18 -20.30
N ALA A 96 -18.16 -7.34 -21.62
CA ALA A 96 -17.02 -7.93 -22.31
C ALA A 96 -15.74 -7.10 -22.10
N LYS A 97 -15.83 -5.78 -22.26
CA LYS A 97 -14.71 -4.85 -22.04
C LYS A 97 -14.24 -4.82 -20.58
N VAL A 98 -15.18 -4.87 -19.62
CA VAL A 98 -14.83 -4.90 -18.19
C VAL A 98 -14.16 -6.23 -17.82
N LYS A 99 -14.60 -7.35 -18.42
CA LYS A 99 -13.99 -8.67 -18.22
C LYS A 99 -12.55 -8.72 -18.75
N GLU A 100 -12.28 -8.08 -19.89
CA GLU A 100 -10.92 -7.95 -20.42
C GLU A 100 -10.03 -7.11 -19.49
N ARG A 101 -10.54 -5.98 -18.98
CA ARG A 101 -9.82 -5.15 -17.99
C ARG A 101 -9.56 -5.85 -16.66
N LEU A 102 -10.45 -6.75 -16.24
CA LEU A 102 -10.28 -7.57 -15.03
C LEU A 102 -9.04 -8.47 -15.10
N ILE A 103 -8.68 -8.96 -16.28
CA ILE A 103 -7.47 -9.76 -16.49
C ILE A 103 -6.22 -8.89 -16.24
N TYR A 104 -6.15 -7.71 -16.85
CA TYR A 104 -5.04 -6.77 -16.62
C TYR A 104 -4.97 -6.31 -15.16
N TYR A 105 -6.12 -6.11 -14.51
CA TYR A 105 -6.18 -5.78 -13.09
C TYR A 105 -5.62 -6.93 -12.21
N ALA A 106 -5.94 -8.18 -12.51
CA ALA A 106 -5.38 -9.33 -11.79
C ALA A 106 -3.86 -9.40 -11.94
N VAL A 107 -3.33 -9.16 -13.15
CA VAL A 107 -1.88 -9.10 -13.39
C VAL A 107 -1.23 -7.97 -12.58
N ALA A 108 -1.87 -6.80 -12.51
CA ALA A 108 -1.36 -5.68 -11.72
C ALA A 108 -1.27 -6.03 -10.21
N ILE A 109 -2.26 -6.73 -9.64
CA ILE A 109 -2.20 -7.19 -8.25
C ILE A 109 -1.02 -8.14 -8.03
N VAL A 110 -0.81 -9.10 -8.94
CA VAL A 110 0.31 -10.05 -8.84
C VAL A 110 1.63 -9.30 -8.83
N LEU A 111 1.83 -8.35 -9.75
CA LEU A 111 3.02 -7.51 -9.78
C LEU A 111 3.22 -6.69 -8.50
N LEU A 112 2.13 -6.17 -7.93
CA LEU A 112 2.16 -5.41 -6.68
C LEU A 112 2.68 -6.27 -5.51
N VAL A 113 2.21 -7.52 -5.41
CA VAL A 113 2.69 -8.48 -4.40
C VAL A 113 4.13 -8.91 -4.69
N SER A 114 4.49 -9.12 -5.95
CA SER A 114 5.84 -9.50 -6.36
C SER A 114 6.87 -8.43 -6.02
N ALA A 115 6.56 -7.16 -6.20
CA ALA A 115 7.46 -6.05 -5.88
C ALA A 115 7.93 -6.10 -4.42
N VAL A 116 7.02 -6.44 -3.50
CA VAL A 116 7.33 -6.56 -2.06
C VAL A 116 8.17 -7.79 -1.78
N GLY A 117 7.83 -8.91 -2.42
CA GLY A 117 8.60 -10.14 -2.29
C GLY A 117 10.05 -9.94 -2.71
N VAL A 118 10.28 -9.26 -3.83
CA VAL A 118 11.62 -8.94 -4.33
C VAL A 118 12.38 -8.03 -3.37
N THR A 119 11.75 -6.97 -2.84
CA THR A 119 12.40 -6.08 -1.86
C THR A 119 12.86 -6.84 -0.62
N LYS A 120 12.06 -7.79 -0.12
CA LYS A 120 12.45 -8.63 1.04
C LYS A 120 13.65 -9.52 0.74
N ILE A 121 13.74 -10.07 -0.46
CA ILE A 121 14.89 -10.90 -0.88
C ILE A 121 16.15 -10.05 -0.94
N ILE A 122 16.08 -8.84 -1.52
CA ILE A 122 17.22 -7.92 -1.59
C ILE A 122 17.72 -7.57 -0.19
N VAL A 123 16.81 -7.25 0.74
CA VAL A 123 17.18 -6.97 2.13
C VAL A 123 17.83 -8.19 2.79
N SER A 124 17.27 -9.39 2.60
CA SER A 124 17.83 -10.61 3.19
C SER A 124 19.24 -10.94 2.68
N ILE A 125 19.53 -10.66 1.41
CA ILE A 125 20.87 -10.84 0.84
C ILE A 125 21.84 -9.79 1.42
N GLY A 126 21.40 -8.53 1.52
CA GLY A 126 22.21 -7.46 2.10
C GLY A 126 22.53 -7.65 3.60
N ASP A 127 21.67 -8.33 4.34
CA ASP A 127 21.90 -8.67 5.76
C ASP A 127 22.80 -9.91 5.93
N SER A 128 22.97 -10.72 4.87
CA SER A 128 23.80 -11.93 4.88
C SER A 128 25.24 -11.70 4.40
N ILE A 129 25.59 -10.47 3.98
CA ILE A 129 26.92 -10.05 3.52
C ILE A 129 27.54 -9.14 4.58
#